data_AF-A0A8J2ZZ55-F1
#
_entry.id   AF-A0A8J2ZZ55-F1
#
_cell.length_a   1.000
_cell.length_b   1.000
_cell.length_c   1.000
_cell.angle_alpha   90.00
_cell.angle_beta   90.00
_cell.angle_gamma   90.00
#
_symmetry.space_group_name_H-M   'P 1'
#
loop_
_entity.id
_entity.type
_entity.pdbx_description
1 polymer ?
#
loop_
_entity_poly.entity_id
_entity_poly.type
_entity_poly.pdbx_seq_one_letter_code
_entity_poly.pdbx_strand_id
1 'polypeptide(L)'
;MGNLERLQILTEIVSEFKTAILMDKEPDKTGRLVLEVIQEAGDDELSDFVLNAYLKLVNPQTAVQYLDKARDYLYSKIDQLMN
;
A
#
# COMPACT_ATOMS: atom_id res chain seq x y z
N MET A 1 12.20 16.43 -1.20
CA MET A 1 11.74 15.21 -0.50
C MET A 1 12.77 14.13 -0.76
N GLY A 2 13.29 13.49 0.29
CA GLY A 2 14.26 12.40 0.11
C GLY A 2 13.57 11.11 -0.32
N ASN A 3 14.29 10.20 -1.01
CA ASN A 3 13.74 8.89 -1.39
C ASN A 3 13.28 8.08 -0.16
N LEU A 4 14.01 8.19 0.96
CA LEU A 4 13.65 7.53 2.22
C LEU A 4 12.32 8.05 2.79
N GLU A 5 12.16 9.37 2.87
CA GLU A 5 10.94 10.04 3.33
C GLU A 5 9.73 9.66 2.48
N ARG A 6 9.94 9.60 1.15
CA ARG A 6 8.91 9.14 0.22
C ARG A 6 8.48 7.70 0.51
N LEU A 7 9.42 6.77 0.71
CA LEU A 7 9.10 5.37 1.01
C LEU A 7 8.39 5.21 2.37
N GLN A 8 8.76 6.03 3.36
CA GLN A 8 8.08 6.05 4.66
C GLN A 8 6.61 6.48 4.51
N ILE A 9 6.35 7.54 3.75
CA ILE A 9 4.98 8.01 3.47
C ILE A 9 4.16 6.95 2.72
N LEU A 10 4.74 6.31 1.70
CA LEU A 10 4.05 5.23 0.98
C LEU A 10 3.70 4.06 1.91
N THR A 11 4.55 3.78 2.91
CA THR A 11 4.29 2.73 3.92
C THR A 11 3.11 3.08 4.83
N GLU A 12 3.01 4.35 5.24
CA GLU A 12 1.89 4.84 6.05
C GLU A 12 0.57 4.77 5.28
N ILE A 13 0.57 5.20 4.01
CA ILE A 13 -0.62 5.19 3.15
C ILE A 13 -1.11 3.74 2.91
N VAL A 14 -0.21 2.79 2.64
CA VAL A 14 -0.56 1.36 2.51
C VAL A 14 -1.17 0.83 3.83
N SER A 15 -0.63 1.26 4.98
CA SER A 15 -1.13 0.87 6.30
C SER A 15 -2.51 1.46 6.62
N GLU A 16 -2.79 2.68 6.15
CA GLU A 16 -4.11 3.31 6.26
C GLU A 16 -5.15 2.52 5.47
N PHE A 17 -4.83 2.10 4.24
CA PHE A 17 -5.73 1.26 3.46
C PHE A 17 -6.01 -0.07 4.15
N LYS A 18 -4.98 -0.73 4.70
CA LYS A 18 -5.14 -1.96 5.48
C LYS A 18 -6.06 -1.74 6.68
N THR A 19 -5.92 -0.61 7.37
CA THR A 19 -6.77 -0.25 8.51
C THR A 19 -8.21 -0.02 8.08
N ALA A 20 -8.46 0.67 6.96
CA ALA A 20 -9.81 0.88 6.42
C ALA A 20 -10.53 -0.43 6.12
N ILE A 21 -9.82 -1.44 5.59
CA ILE A 21 -10.35 -2.79 5.36
C ILE A 21 -10.68 -3.48 6.70
N LEU A 22 -9.73 -3.49 7.64
CA LEU A 22 -9.89 -4.20 8.91
C LEU A 22 -10.98 -3.59 9.80
N MET A 23 -11.19 -2.28 9.69
CA MET A 23 -12.21 -1.55 10.45
C MET A 23 -13.54 -1.39 9.71
N ASP A 24 -13.64 -1.87 8.47
CA ASP A 24 -14.78 -1.64 7.56
C ASP A 24 -15.17 -0.14 7.46
N LYS A 25 -14.15 0.73 7.37
CA LYS A 25 -14.30 2.19 7.31
C LYS A 25 -14.03 2.70 5.91
N GLU A 26 -15.07 2.72 5.08
CA GLU A 26 -15.00 3.20 3.68
C GLU A 26 -13.83 2.60 2.85
N PRO A 27 -13.57 1.27 2.89
CA PRO A 27 -12.38 0.69 2.26
C PRO A 27 -12.29 0.92 0.74
N ASP A 28 -13.42 1.05 0.04
CA ASP A 28 -13.42 1.37 -1.40
C ASP A 28 -12.83 2.76 -1.68
N LYS A 29 -13.25 3.77 -0.91
CA LYS A 29 -12.82 5.16 -1.07
C LYS A 29 -11.37 5.32 -0.69
N THR A 30 -10.95 4.77 0.45
CA THR A 30 -9.56 4.79 0.89
C THR A 30 -8.68 4.04 -0.11
N GLY A 31 -9.09 2.86 -0.56
CA GLY A 31 -8.33 2.07 -1.53
C GLY A 31 -8.11 2.77 -2.87
N ARG A 32 -9.12 3.50 -3.37
CA ARG A 32 -8.99 4.28 -4.60
C ARG A 32 -7.96 5.40 -4.48
N LEU A 33 -8.03 6.18 -3.39
CA LEU A 33 -7.07 7.27 -3.12
C LEU A 33 -5.65 6.73 -2.98
N VAL A 34 -5.48 5.63 -2.24
CA VAL A 34 -4.18 4.98 -2.06
C VAL A 34 -3.63 4.48 -3.39
N LEU A 35 -4.46 3.86 -4.22
CA LEU A 35 -4.04 3.38 -5.54
C LEU A 35 -3.58 4.52 -6.45
N GLU A 36 -4.30 5.66 -6.45
CA GLU A 36 -3.92 6.86 -7.22
C GLU A 36 -2.53 7.37 -6.81
N VAL A 37 -2.29 7.56 -5.51
CA VAL A 37 -0.99 8.02 -4.99
C VAL A 37 0.15 7.04 -5.32
N ILE A 38 -0.12 5.73 -5.22
CA ILE A 38 0.87 4.69 -5.48
C ILE A 38 1.20 4.61 -6.98
N GLN A 39 0.21 4.78 -7.85
CA GLN A 39 0.43 4.80 -9.30
C GLN A 39 1.22 6.04 -9.75
N GLU A 40 0.92 7.20 -9.17
CA GLU A 40 1.73 8.42 -9.39
C GLU A 40 3.18 8.24 -8.91
N ALA A 41 3.41 7.30 -7.98
CA ALA A 41 4.75 6.99 -7.53
C ALA A 41 5.60 6.25 -8.59
N GLY A 42 5.00 5.75 -9.68
CA GLY A 42 5.73 5.09 -10.78
C GLY A 42 6.43 3.80 -10.38
N ASP A 43 5.91 3.12 -9.36
CA ASP A 43 6.44 1.85 -8.86
C ASP A 43 5.44 0.75 -9.22
N ASP A 44 5.69 0.07 -10.34
CA ASP A 44 4.75 -0.90 -10.94
C ASP A 44 4.47 -2.08 -10.00
N GLU A 45 5.49 -2.57 -9.28
CA GLU A 45 5.35 -3.71 -8.38
C GLU A 45 4.53 -3.34 -7.13
N LEU A 46 4.78 -2.15 -6.57
CA LEU A 46 3.96 -1.63 -5.48
C LEU A 46 2.51 -1.37 -5.92
N SER A 47 2.33 -0.82 -7.13
CA SER A 47 1.03 -0.57 -7.74
C SER A 47 0.24 -1.85 -7.93
N ASP A 48 0.89 -2.93 -8.39
CA ASP A 48 0.27 -4.23 -8.55
C ASP A 48 -0.21 -4.82 -7.23
N PHE A 49 0.58 -4.74 -6.16
CA PHE A 49 0.13 -5.21 -4.85
C PHE A 49 -1.10 -4.45 -4.36
N VAL A 50 -1.09 -3.12 -4.46
CA VAL A 50 -2.19 -2.26 -3.99
C VAL A 50 -3.45 -2.45 -4.86
N LEU A 51 -3.30 -2.56 -6.19
CA LEU A 51 -4.40 -2.85 -7.10
C LEU A 51 -5.04 -4.21 -6.78
N ASN A 52 -4.23 -5.24 -6.56
CA ASN A 52 -4.75 -6.55 -6.19
C ASN A 52 -5.47 -6.52 -4.84
N ALA A 53 -5.01 -5.75 -3.86
CA ALA A 53 -5.75 -5.54 -2.62
C ALA A 53 -7.13 -4.92 -2.89
N TYR A 54 -7.18 -3.85 -3.69
CA TYR A 54 -8.42 -3.16 -4.06
C TYR A 54 -9.42 -4.06 -4.80
N LEU A 55 -8.95 -4.86 -5.77
CA LEU A 55 -9.80 -5.81 -6.50
C LEU A 55 -10.34 -6.95 -5.62
N LYS A 56 -9.74 -7.18 -4.45
CA LYS A 56 -10.10 -8.24 -3.51
C LYS A 56 -10.83 -7.75 -2.27
N LEU A 57 -11.38 -6.53 -2.26
CA LEU A 57 -12.14 -5.99 -1.13
C LEU A 57 -13.29 -6.89 -0.65
N VAL A 58 -13.93 -7.65 -1.55
CA VAL A 58 -14.95 -8.65 -1.19
C VAL A 58 -14.43 -9.82 -0.34
N ASN A 59 -13.11 -10.01 -0.29
CA ASN A 59 -12.41 -10.96 0.57
C ASN A 59 -11.33 -10.21 1.38
N PRO A 60 -11.69 -9.64 2.55
CA PRO A 60 -10.79 -8.83 3.36
C PRO A 60 -9.47 -9.51 3.72
N GLN A 61 -9.49 -10.83 3.96
CA GLN A 61 -8.28 -11.59 4.29
C GLN A 61 -7.28 -11.58 3.13
N THR A 62 -7.76 -11.83 1.91
CA THR A 62 -6.92 -11.78 0.71
C THR A 62 -6.46 -10.35 0.41
N ALA A 63 -7.33 -9.35 0.56
CA ALA A 63 -6.95 -7.95 0.36
C ALA A 63 -5.82 -7.53 1.32
N VAL A 64 -5.94 -7.89 2.60
CA VAL A 64 -4.90 -7.63 3.61
C VAL A 64 -3.58 -8.34 3.28
N GLN A 65 -3.61 -9.57 2.78
CA GLN A 65 -2.38 -10.28 2.36
C GLN A 65 -1.62 -9.54 1.25
N TYR A 66 -2.32 -8.92 0.31
CA TYR A 66 -1.66 -8.09 -0.72
C TYR A 66 -1.08 -6.81 -0.13
N LEU A 67 -1.73 -6.18 0.84
CA LEU A 67 -1.20 -5.00 1.53
C LEU A 67 0.00 -5.34 2.43
N ASP A 68 0.03 -6.54 3.02
CA ASP A 68 1.22 -7.01 3.72
C ASP A 68 2.41 -7.18 2.76
N LYS A 69 2.19 -7.73 1.56
CA LYS A 69 3.24 -7.78 0.51
C LYS A 69 3.72 -6.39 0.09
N ALA A 70 2.81 -5.44 -0.12
CA ALA A 70 3.15 -4.05 -0.44
C ALA A 70 4.02 -3.42 0.66
N ARG A 71 3.68 -3.66 1.92
CA ARG A 71 4.41 -3.14 3.07
C ARG A 71 5.80 -3.78 3.19
N ASP A 72 5.90 -5.09 3.06
CA ASP A 72 7.18 -5.80 3.14
C ASP A 72 8.12 -5.37 2.00
N TYR A 73 7.58 -5.13 0.81
CA TYR A 73 8.31 -4.54 -0.31
C TYR A 73 8.90 -3.17 0.02
N LEU A 74 8.07 -2.26 0.56
CA LEU A 74 8.51 -0.92 0.96
C LEU A 74 9.59 -0.97 2.05
N TYR A 75 9.44 -1.83 3.06
CA TYR A 75 10.47 -2.03 4.08
C TYR A 75 11.78 -2.52 3.48
N SER A 76 11.74 -3.46 2.54
CA SER A 76 12.95 -3.93 1.87
C SER A 76 13.70 -2.81 1.12
N LYS A 77 12.97 -1.88 0.50
CA LYS A 77 13.56 -0.69 -0.15
C LYS A 77 14.12 0.31 0.85
N ILE A 78 13.45 0.51 1.98
CA ILE A 78 13.95 1.36 3.07
C ILE A 78 15.26 0.80 3.62
N ASP A 79 15.31 -0.50 3.90
CA ASP A 79 16.50 -1.17 4.42
C ASP A 79 17.69 -1.06 3.44
N GLN A 80 17.43 -1.11 2.13
CA GLN A 80 18.45 -0.89 1.10
C GLN A 80 19.00 0.55 1.05
N LEU A 81 18.24 1.55 1.52
CA LEU A 81 18.69 2.94 1.56
C LEU A 81 19.39 3.32 2.87
N MET A 82 19.17 2.55 3.94
CA MET A 82 19.78 2.79 5.24
C MET A 82 21.11 2.05 5.44
N ASN A 83 21.39 1.04 4.61
CA ASN A 83 22.65 0.27 4.57
C ASN A 83 23.57 0.76 3.45
#